data_AF-A0A1I4TLB6-F1
#
_entry.id   AF-A0A1I4TLB6-F1
#
_cell.length_a   1.000
_cell.length_b   1.000
_cell.length_c   1.000
_cell.angle_alpha   90.00
_cell.angle_beta   90.00
_cell.angle_gamma   90.00
#
_symmetry.space_group_name_H-M   'P 1'
#
loop_
_entity.id
_entity.type
_entity.pdbx_description
1 polymer ?
#
loop_
_entity_poly.entity_id
_entity_poly.type
_entity_poly.pdbx_seq_one_letter_code
_entity_poly.pdbx_strand_id
1 'polypeptide(L)' 'MAADAESDKAVKRGKGKAGKKDAQLLIRISSTERDEFIALCDELDTSAAREIRKFIRGFIQDNKSD' A
#
# COMPACT_ATOMS: atom_id res chain seq x y z
N MET A 1 25.74 -22.41 -1.27
CA MET A 1 26.19 -21.00 -1.47
C MET A 1 25.03 -20.30 -2.17
N ALA A 2 24.05 -19.86 -1.36
CA ALA A 2 22.79 -19.28 -1.83
C ALA A 2 22.89 -17.75 -1.75
N ALA A 3 22.34 -17.11 -2.77
CA ALA A 3 22.62 -15.75 -3.21
C ALA A 3 22.20 -14.65 -2.22
N ASP A 4 23.10 -13.68 -2.09
CA ASP A 4 22.90 -12.30 -1.66
C ASP A 4 21.81 -11.58 -2.46
N ALA A 5 21.00 -10.74 -1.78
CA ALA A 5 20.65 -9.38 -2.25
C ALA A 5 19.71 -8.67 -1.24
N GLU A 6 20.32 -8.07 -0.22
CA GLU A 6 19.77 -6.91 0.50
C GLU A 6 20.27 -5.63 -0.20
N SER A 7 19.36 -4.80 -0.73
CA SER A 7 19.53 -3.36 -1.07
C SER A 7 18.30 -2.92 -1.88
N ASP A 8 17.71 -1.73 -1.75
CA ASP A 8 18.41 -0.46 -1.91
C ASP A 8 17.52 0.70 -1.41
N LYS A 9 18.10 1.58 -0.59
CA LYS A 9 17.55 2.90 -0.29
C LYS A 9 17.86 3.85 -1.46
N ALA A 10 16.84 4.32 -2.15
CA ALA A 10 16.96 5.46 -3.06
C ALA A 10 16.06 6.63 -2.63
N VAL A 11 16.63 7.54 -1.84
CA VAL A 11 16.07 8.88 -1.59
C VAL A 11 16.40 9.78 -2.77
N LYS A 12 15.39 10.25 -3.52
CA LYS A 12 15.51 11.37 -4.47
C LYS A 12 14.57 12.51 -4.08
N ARG A 13 15.16 13.67 -3.75
CA ARG A 13 14.49 14.92 -3.39
C ARG A 13 14.16 15.76 -4.62
N GLY A 14 12.86 15.96 -4.87
CA GLY A 14 12.23 17.27 -5.11
C GLY A 14 12.14 17.86 -6.53
N LYS A 15 10.91 18.06 -7.04
CA LYS A 15 10.33 19.37 -7.45
C LYS A 15 8.88 19.21 -7.93
N GLY A 16 7.97 20.06 -7.43
CA GLY A 16 6.62 20.23 -7.98
C GLY A 16 5.52 20.26 -6.91
N LYS A 17 5.08 21.46 -6.51
CA LYS A 17 3.81 21.67 -5.80
C LYS A 17 2.67 21.51 -6.82
N ALA A 18 2.21 20.27 -7.01
CA ALA A 18 0.94 19.96 -7.64
C ALA A 18 0.22 19.01 -6.68
N GLY A 19 -1.03 19.35 -6.30
CA GLY A 19 -1.84 18.73 -5.24
C GLY A 19 -1.43 17.31 -4.85
N LYS A 20 -0.58 17.24 -3.83
CA LYS A 20 0.01 16.00 -3.34
C LYS A 20 -1.10 15.12 -2.80
N LYS A 21 -1.45 14.03 -3.51
CA LYS A 21 -2.21 12.89 -2.99
C LYS A 21 -1.37 12.11 -1.96
N ASP A 22 -0.61 12.82 -1.13
CA ASP A 22 0.43 12.30 -0.24
C ASP A 22 -0.09 12.26 1.21
N ALA A 23 -1.42 12.22 1.40
CA ALA A 23 -1.97 11.95 2.72
C ALA A 23 -1.64 10.50 3.09
N GLN A 24 -0.75 10.33 4.06
CA GLN A 24 -0.41 9.02 4.61
C GLN A 24 -1.50 8.58 5.59
N LEU A 25 -1.98 7.35 5.42
CA LEU A 25 -2.92 6.72 6.34
C LEU A 25 -2.15 5.69 7.16
N LEU A 26 -2.02 5.91 8.47
CA LEU A 26 -1.41 4.95 9.39
C LEU A 26 -2.52 4.13 10.05
N ILE A 27 -2.55 2.83 9.78
CA ILE A 27 -3.51 1.90 10.34
C ILE A 27 -2.75 0.90 11.22
N ARG A 28 -3.26 0.67 12.43
CA ARG A 28 -2.77 -0.39 13.31
C ARG A 28 -3.72 -1.57 13.20
N ILE A 29 -3.18 -2.73 12.86
CA ILE A 29 -3.88 -4.02 12.80
C ILE A 29 -3.03 -5.05 13.55
N SER A 30 -3.61 -6.22 13.82
CA SER A 30 -2.85 -7.31 14.44
C SER A 30 -1.77 -7.83 13.49
N SER A 31 -0.69 -8.38 14.06
CA SER A 31 0.42 -8.93 13.28
C SER A 31 -0.04 -10.05 12.35
N THR A 32 -0.94 -10.90 12.83
CA THR A 32 -1.49 -12.05 12.09
C THR A 32 -2.28 -11.59 10.86
N GLU A 33 -3.20 -10.63 11.02
CA GLU A 33 -3.99 -10.09 9.90
C GLU A 33 -3.12 -9.40 8.86
N ARG A 34 -2.08 -8.68 9.31
CA ARG A 34 -1.11 -8.06 8.38
C ARG A 34 -0.42 -9.12 7.53
N ASP A 35 0.08 -10.18 8.15
CA ASP A 35 0.88 -11.18 7.47
C ASP A 35 0.01 -11.98 6.48
N GLU A 36 -1.21 -12.33 6.86
CA GLU A 36 -2.21 -12.94 5.95
C GLU A 36 -2.55 -12.02 4.76
N PHE A 37 -2.78 -10.73 5.04
CA PHE A 37 -3.10 -9.76 3.98
C PHE A 37 -1.95 -9.57 2.99
N ILE A 38 -0.70 -9.51 3.48
CA ILE A 38 0.47 -9.38 2.61
C ILE A 38 0.67 -10.64 1.78
N ALA A 39 0.54 -11.84 2.39
CA ALA A 39 0.64 -13.10 1.66
C ALA A 39 -0.37 -13.19 0.51
N LEU A 40 -1.63 -12.81 0.75
CA LEU A 40 -2.65 -12.75 -0.30
C LEU A 40 -2.35 -11.71 -1.38
N CYS A 41 -1.78 -10.55 -1.01
CA CYS A 41 -1.36 -9.56 -1.99
C CYS A 41 -0.28 -10.10 -2.93
N ASP A 42 0.70 -10.83 -2.37
CA ASP A 42 1.81 -11.44 -3.10
C ASP A 42 1.30 -12.56 -4.04
N GLU A 43 0.37 -13.40 -3.58
CA GLU A 43 -0.27 -14.44 -4.43
C GLU A 43 -1.04 -13.86 -5.61
N LEU A 44 -1.61 -12.66 -5.46
CA LEU A 44 -2.39 -11.98 -6.49
C LEU A 44 -1.54 -11.09 -7.42
N ASP A 45 -0.20 -11.08 -7.28
CA ASP A 45 0.71 -10.15 -7.97
C ASP A 45 0.29 -8.68 -7.78
N THR A 46 -0.17 -8.33 -6.58
CA THR A 46 -0.61 -6.96 -6.23
C THR A 46 0.14 -6.41 -5.02
N SER A 47 0.14 -5.08 -4.87
CA SER A 47 0.65 -4.47 -3.64
C SER A 47 -0.47 -4.19 -2.65
N ALA A 48 -0.18 -4.40 -1.36
CA ALA A 48 -1.02 -3.99 -0.24
C ALA A 48 -1.57 -2.56 -0.42
N ALA A 49 -0.71 -1.62 -0.82
CA ALA A 49 -1.10 -0.24 -1.06
C ALA A 49 -2.13 -0.08 -2.20
N ARG A 50 -2.06 -0.92 -3.25
CA ARG A 50 -3.00 -0.88 -4.38
C ARG A 50 -4.35 -1.44 -3.99
N GLU A 51 -4.38 -2.56 -3.26
CA GLU A 51 -5.63 -3.17 -2.81
C GLU A 51 -6.36 -2.28 -1.79
N ILE A 52 -5.64 -1.73 -0.79
CA ILE A 52 -6.24 -0.78 0.17
C ILE A 52 -6.82 0.45 -0.55
N ARG A 53 -6.12 0.99 -1.56
CA ARG A 53 -6.65 2.15 -2.33
C ARG A 53 -7.88 1.81 -3.14
N LYS A 54 -7.94 0.62 -3.76
CA LYS A 54 -9.13 0.16 -4.49
C LYS A 54 -10.29 -0.03 -3.52
N PHE A 55 -10.04 -0.71 -2.40
CA PHE A 55 -11.03 -0.93 -1.36
C PHE A 55 -11.62 0.38 -0.84
N ILE A 56 -10.78 1.35 -0.49
CA ILE A 56 -11.23 2.68 -0.05
C ILE A 56 -12.09 3.37 -1.11
N ARG A 57 -11.72 3.30 -2.39
CA ARG A 57 -12.52 3.93 -3.47
C ARG A 57 -13.86 3.24 -3.65
N GLY A 58 -13.90 1.91 -3.68
CA GLY A 58 -15.14 1.13 -3.77
C GLY A 58 -16.05 1.45 -2.58
N PHE A 59 -15.51 1.36 -1.37
CA PHE A 59 -16.25 1.68 -0.15
C PHE A 59 -16.85 3.10 -0.18
N ILE A 60 -16.08 4.11 -0.61
CA ILE A 60 -16.60 5.49 -0.73
C ILE A 60 -17.73 5.57 -1.76
N GLN A 61 -17.60 4.89 -2.91
CA GLN A 61 -18.62 4.91 -3.96
C GLN A 61 -19.92 4.24 -3.48
N ASP A 62 -19.79 3.11 -2.79
CA ASP A 62 -20.92 2.33 -2.29
C ASP A 62 -21.67 3.08 -1.18
N ASN A 63 -20.96 3.81 -0.31
CA ASN A 63 -21.56 4.49 0.87
C ASN A 63 -21.86 5.99 0.67
N LYS A 64 -21.47 6.60 -0.45
CA LYS A 64 -21.86 8.00 -0.78
C LYS A 64 -23.10 8.10 -1.67
N SER A 65 -23.60 6.95 -2.12
CA SER A 65 -24.80 6.89 -2.96
C SER A 65 -26.09 6.74 -2.12
N ASP A 66 -25.99 6.86 -0.79
CA ASP A 66 -27.11 7.06 0.16
C ASP A 66 -27.44 8.55 0.35
#